data_AF-A0A6J1W4W1-F1
#
_entry.id   AF-A0A6J1W4W1-F1
#
_cell.length_a   1.000
_cell.length_b   1.000
_cell.length_c   1.000
_cell.angle_alpha   90.00
_cell.angle_beta   90.00
_cell.angle_gamma   90.00
#
_symmetry.space_group_name_H-M   'P 1'
#
loop_
_entity.id
_entity.type
_entity.pdbx_description
1 polymer ?
#
loop_
_entity_poly.entity_id
_entity_poly.type
_entity_poly.pdbx_seq_one_letter_code
_entity_poly.pdbx_strand_id
1 'polypeptide(L)'
;VSSPGVSLFALSALVLPGQFSDYLDVIKSLSLGPALIYSAKFALALPVTYHTWNGIRHLAWDMGIGFKIPQLYQSGALVLILTVFSSLGIAAM
;
A
#
# COMPACT_ATOMS: atom_id res chain seq x y z
N VAL A 1 -14.19 -4.32 -7.92
CA VAL A 1 -14.23 -2.91 -7.46
C VAL A 1 -12.85 -2.34 -7.66
N SER A 2 -12.66 -1.28 -8.47
CA SER A 2 -11.33 -0.73 -8.73
C SER A 2 -10.82 0.09 -7.54
N SER A 3 -9.51 0.04 -7.26
CA SER A 3 -8.89 0.88 -6.22
C SER A 3 -8.92 2.34 -6.70
N PRO A 4 -9.59 3.27 -5.98
CA PRO A 4 -9.70 4.67 -6.42
C PRO A 4 -8.35 5.32 -6.70
N GLY A 5 -7.31 4.99 -5.92
CA GLY A 5 -5.96 5.52 -6.13
C GLY A 5 -5.32 5.04 -7.43
N VAL A 6 -5.45 3.75 -7.75
CA VAL A 6 -4.92 3.19 -9.01
C VAL A 6 -5.69 3.73 -10.21
N SER A 7 -7.01 3.81 -10.10
CA SER A 7 -7.86 4.39 -11.15
C SER A 7 -7.56 5.86 -11.39
N LEU A 8 -7.34 6.65 -10.33
CA LEU A 8 -6.96 8.05 -10.44
C LEU A 8 -5.58 8.19 -11.09
N PHE A 9 -4.60 7.37 -10.69
CA PHE A 9 -3.28 7.35 -11.32
C PHE A 9 -3.37 7.05 -12.83
N ALA A 10 -4.12 6.00 -13.21
CA ALA A 10 -4.30 5.62 -14.61
C ALA A 10 -5.03 6.70 -15.42
N LEU A 11 -6.07 7.33 -14.85
CA LEU A 11 -6.80 8.41 -15.51
C LEU A 11 -5.90 9.65 -15.68
N SER A 12 -5.14 10.03 -14.65
CA SER A 12 -4.19 11.12 -14.71
C SER A 12 -3.11 10.87 -15.76
N ALA A 13 -2.59 9.64 -15.85
CA ALA A 13 -1.60 9.26 -16.87
C ALA A 13 -2.16 9.32 -18.31
N LEU A 14 -3.48 9.18 -18.48
CA LEU A 14 -4.13 9.26 -19.78
C LEU A 14 -4.51 10.69 -20.16
N VAL A 15 -4.97 11.49 -19.19
CA VAL A 15 -5.61 12.80 -19.43
C VAL A 15 -4.63 13.97 -19.27
N LEU A 16 -3.69 13.89 -18.33
CA LEU A 16 -2.77 14.98 -18.08
C LEU A 16 -1.61 14.98 -19.09
N PRO A 17 -1.16 16.15 -19.58
CA PRO A 17 -0.04 16.25 -20.50
C PRO A 17 1.30 16.04 -19.78
N GLY A 18 2.38 15.77 -20.52
CA GLY A 18 3.72 15.61 -19.93
C GLY A 18 4.02 14.19 -19.45
N GLN A 19 5.26 13.96 -19.05
CA GLN A 19 5.76 12.66 -18.63
C GLN A 19 5.86 12.59 -17.10
N PHE A 20 5.93 11.37 -16.55
CA PHE A 20 6.05 11.16 -15.11
C PHE A 20 7.22 11.93 -14.47
N SER A 21 8.35 12.07 -15.18
CA SER A 21 9.51 12.85 -14.74
C SER A 21 9.17 14.31 -14.45
N ASP A 22 8.33 14.93 -15.29
CA ASP A 22 7.97 16.35 -15.17
C ASP A 22 7.23 16.59 -13.85
N TYR A 23 6.29 15.69 -13.51
CA TYR A 23 5.55 15.74 -12.24
C TYR A 23 6.43 15.43 -11.03
N LEU A 24 7.38 14.51 -11.15
CA LEU A 24 8.34 14.25 -10.09
C LEU A 24 9.20 15.48 -9.79
N ASP A 25 9.63 16.20 -10.81
CA ASP A 25 10.47 17.39 -10.64
C ASP A 25 9.68 18.55 -10.02
N VAL A 26 8.39 18.70 -10.35
CA VAL A 26 7.48 19.60 -9.63
C VAL A 26 7.44 19.24 -8.14
N ILE A 27 7.22 17.97 -7.78
CA ILE A 27 7.18 17.55 -6.37
C ILE A 27 8.51 17.82 -5.65
N LYS A 28 9.65 17.54 -6.31
CA LYS A 28 10.99 17.83 -5.75
C LYS A 28 11.20 19.34 -5.54
N SER A 29 10.72 20.18 -6.47
CA SER A 29 10.86 21.64 -6.38
C SER A 29 10.16 22.25 -5.16
N LEU A 30 9.11 21.59 -4.65
CA LEU A 30 8.42 21.99 -3.42
C LEU A 30 9.30 21.87 -2.16
N SER A 31 10.47 21.22 -2.25
CA SER A 31 11.45 21.10 -1.17
C SER A 31 10.83 20.56 0.14
N LEU A 32 9.96 19.56 0.02
CA LEU A 32 9.24 18.97 1.15
C LEU A 32 10.21 18.32 2.13
N GLY A 33 9.93 18.50 3.43
CA GLY A 33 10.75 17.91 4.48
C GLY A 33 10.78 16.37 4.43
N PRO A 34 11.90 15.71 4.82
CA PRO A 34 12.03 14.25 4.76
C PRO A 34 10.94 13.50 5.52
N ALA A 35 10.50 14.04 6.66
CA ALA A 35 9.41 13.45 7.46
C ALA A 35 8.08 13.40 6.68
N LEU A 36 7.74 14.46 5.95
CA LEU A 36 6.50 14.52 5.17
C LEU A 36 6.55 13.54 3.99
N ILE A 37 7.69 13.45 3.30
CA ILE A 37 7.88 12.48 2.21
C ILE A 37 7.76 11.05 2.75
N TYR A 38 8.40 10.76 3.88
CA TYR A 38 8.30 9.45 4.52
C TYR A 38 6.85 9.10 4.89
N SER A 39 6.12 10.05 5.53
CA SER A 39 4.71 9.85 5.87
C SER A 39 3.83 9.62 4.64
N ALA A 40 4.07 10.34 3.53
CA ALA A 40 3.34 10.14 2.29
C ALA A 40 3.63 8.75 1.68
N LYS A 41 4.89 8.33 1.62
CA LYS A 41 5.28 6.98 1.18
C LYS A 41 4.64 5.90 2.05
N PHE A 42 4.66 6.08 3.37
CA PHE A 42 4.04 5.16 4.32
C PHE A 42 2.52 5.06 4.11
N ALA A 43 1.84 6.20 3.94
CA ALA A 43 0.40 6.24 3.68
C ALA A 43 0.01 5.52 2.36
N LEU A 44 0.87 5.57 1.34
CA LEU A 44 0.69 4.81 0.09
C LEU A 44 1.00 3.32 0.27
N ALA A 45 2.04 2.96 1.03
CA ALA A 45 2.44 1.58 1.24
C ALA A 45 1.46 0.80 2.14
N LEU A 46 0.88 1.45 3.16
CA LEU A 46 -0.01 0.82 4.15
C LEU A 46 -1.19 0.05 3.55
N PRO A 47 -2.04 0.64 2.69
CA PRO A 47 -3.17 -0.09 2.11
C PRO A 47 -2.71 -1.22 1.18
N VAL A 48 -1.59 -1.03 0.46
CA VAL A 48 -1.06 -2.04 -0.48
C VAL A 48 -0.55 -3.27 0.27
N THR A 49 0.26 -3.07 1.31
CA THR A 49 0.81 -4.17 2.10
C THR A 49 -0.30 -4.88 2.90
N TYR A 50 -1.23 -4.13 3.49
CA TYR A 50 -2.38 -4.71 4.19
C TYR A 50 -3.20 -5.61 3.26
N HIS A 51 -3.57 -5.09 2.09
CA HIS A 51 -4.38 -5.85 1.14
C HIS A 51 -3.62 -7.07 0.61
N THR A 52 -2.30 -6.97 0.43
CA THR A 52 -1.46 -8.09 0.00
C THR A 52 -1.43 -9.21 1.05
N TRP A 53 -1.10 -8.89 2.31
CA TRP A 53 -1.04 -9.87 3.39
C TRP A 53 -2.41 -10.46 3.73
N ASN A 54 -3.45 -9.63 3.78
CA ASN A 54 -4.80 -10.11 3.98
C ASN A 54 -5.29 -10.92 2.79
N GLY A 55 -4.90 -10.57 1.56
CA GLY A 55 -5.16 -11.36 0.35
C GLY A 55 -4.59 -12.77 0.43
N ILE A 56 -3.34 -12.92 0.90
CA ILE A 56 -2.75 -14.25 1.16
C ILE A 56 -3.56 -15.03 2.20
N ARG A 57 -4.01 -14.37 3.28
CA ARG A 57 -4.89 -14.98 4.29
C ARG A 57 -6.24 -15.43 3.69
N HIS A 58 -6.83 -14.64 2.80
CA HIS A 58 -8.05 -15.01 2.09
C HIS A 58 -7.83 -16.21 1.15
N LEU A 59 -6.72 -16.25 0.40
CA LEU A 59 -6.39 -17.41 -0.43
C LEU A 59 -6.18 -18.68 0.42
N ALA A 60 -5.65 -18.56 1.64
CA ALA A 60 -5.59 -19.67 2.58
C ALA A 60 -7.00 -20.15 3.02
N TRP A 61 -7.93 -19.22 3.23
CA TRP A 61 -9.35 -19.56 3.47
C TRP A 61 -9.97 -20.27 2.27
N ASP A 62 -9.69 -19.84 1.05
CA ASP A 62 -10.19 -20.51 -0.17
C ASP A 62 -9.71 -21.97 -0.27
N MET A 63 -8.55 -22.28 0.32
CA MET A 63 -7.99 -23.63 0.42
C MET A 63 -8.50 -24.46 1.63
N GLY A 64 -9.42 -23.95 2.45
CA GLY A 64 -9.89 -24.67 3.63
C GLY A 64 -9.09 -24.43 4.93
N ILE A 65 -8.11 -23.51 4.92
CA ILE A 65 -7.13 -23.37 6.01
C ILE A 65 -7.47 -22.17 6.91
N GLY A 66 -7.46 -22.35 8.24
CA GLY A 66 -7.52 -21.23 9.19
C GLY A 66 -8.91 -20.76 9.60
N PHE A 67 -9.92 -21.63 9.49
CA PHE A 67 -11.32 -21.33 9.86
C PHE A 67 -11.65 -21.47 11.35
N LYS A 68 -10.77 -22.05 12.17
CA LYS A 68 -11.01 -22.08 13.63
C LYS A 68 -10.86 -20.67 14.19
N ILE A 69 -11.75 -20.27 15.11
CA ILE A 69 -11.73 -18.93 15.72
C ILE A 69 -10.35 -18.52 16.25
N PRO A 70 -9.58 -19.36 16.97
CA PRO A 70 -8.22 -19.00 17.39
C PRO A 70 -7.28 -18.70 16.21
N GLN A 71 -7.35 -19.51 15.13
CA GLN A 71 -6.53 -19.33 13.93
C GLN A 71 -6.92 -18.05 13.19
N LEU A 72 -8.21 -17.70 13.18
CA LEU A 72 -8.72 -16.46 12.60
C LEU A 72 -8.12 -15.23 13.30
N TYR A 73 -8.10 -15.21 14.64
CA TYR A 73 -7.48 -14.13 15.42
C TYR A 73 -5.95 -14.10 15.26
N GLN A 74 -5.28 -15.25 15.32
CA GLN A 74 -3.83 -15.35 15.15
C GLN A 74 -3.38 -14.85 13.77
N SER A 75 -4.03 -15.33 12.71
CA SER A 75 -3.74 -14.88 11.34
C SER A 75 -4.07 -13.40 11.13
N GLY A 76 -5.12 -12.88 11.77
CA GLY A 76 -5.45 -11.45 11.74
C GLY A 76 -4.36 -10.59 12.39
N ALA A 77 -3.89 -10.98 13.58
CA ALA A 77 -2.79 -10.29 14.25
C ALA A 77 -1.50 -10.35 13.43
N LEU A 78 -1.19 -11.50 12.83
CA LEU A 78 -0.04 -11.67 11.95
C LEU A 78 -0.11 -10.73 10.73
N VAL A 79 -1.26 -10.62 10.07
CA VAL A 79 -1.46 -9.70 8.94
C VAL A 79 -1.18 -8.25 9.36
N LEU A 80 -1.68 -7.81 10.52
CA LEU A 80 -1.45 -6.45 11.01
C LEU A 80 0.03 -6.18 11.30
N ILE A 81 0.72 -7.12 11.94
CA ILE A 81 2.16 -7.03 12.22
C ILE A 81 2.94 -6.90 10.91
N LEU A 82 2.71 -7.82 9.96
CA LEU A 82 3.40 -7.82 8.67
C LEU A 82 3.12 -6.54 7.89
N THR A 83 1.88 -6.04 7.92
CA THR A 83 1.48 -4.75 7.30
C THR A 83 2.32 -3.60 7.82
N VAL A 84 2.41 -3.44 9.15
CA VAL A 84 3.15 -2.32 9.75
C VAL A 84 4.62 -2.40 9.41
N PHE A 85 5.27 -3.56 9.61
CA PHE A 85 6.70 -3.70 9.35
C PHE A 85 7.07 -3.55 7.87
N SER A 86 6.30 -4.16 6.97
CA SER A 86 6.55 -4.01 5.53
C SER A 86 6.29 -2.58 5.04
N SER A 87 5.26 -1.89 5.55
CA SER A 87 5.00 -0.49 5.19
C SER A 87 6.10 0.46 5.67
N LEU A 88 6.58 0.28 6.91
CA LEU A 88 7.69 1.06 7.45
C LEU A 88 8.97 0.83 6.65
N GLY A 89 9.26 -0.42 6.29
CA GLY A 89 10.42 -0.79 5.48
C GLY A 89 10.36 -0.19 4.08
N ILE A 90 9.23 -0.34 3.38
CA ILE A 90 9.04 0.22 2.02
C ILE A 90 9.10 1.75 2.04
N ALA A 91 8.53 2.39 3.05
CA ALA A 91 8.55 3.85 3.16
C ALA A 91 9.97 4.42 3.39
N ALA A 92 10.87 3.61 3.96
CA ALA A 92 12.25 3.98 4.25
C ALA A 92 13.21 3.83 3.06
N MET A 93 12.79 3.15 1.99
CA MET A 93 13.54 3.01 0.72
C MET A 93 13.44 4.29 -0.13
#